data_AF-A0A0S8DK92-F1
#
_entry.id   AF-A0A0S8DK92-F1
#
_cell.length_a   1.000
_cell.length_b   1.000
_cell.length_c   1.000
_cell.angle_alpha   90.00
_cell.angle_beta   90.00
_cell.angle_gamma   90.00
#
_symmetry.space_group_name_H-M   'P 1'
#
loop_
_entity.id
_entity.type
_entity.pdbx_description
1 polymer ?
#
loop_
_entity_poly.entity_id
_entity_poly.type
_entity_poly.pdbx_seq_one_letter_code
_entity_poly.pdbx_strand_id
1 'polypeptide(L)'
;MKRISQYFLQGLLFLIPLFVTVYVIYWIFIRIDGFLKLPVPGLGFIVTIVFITFTGFVASNFLTQRIVHLVDRIFARLPLVKMIYTSIKDLVNAFVGDKK
;
A
#
# COMPACT_ATOMS: atom_id res chain seq x y z
N MET A 1 39.02 8.99 24.08
CA MET A 1 38.58 9.04 22.66
C MET A 1 37.69 7.86 22.28
N LYS A 2 38.07 6.60 22.54
CA LYS A 2 37.27 5.41 22.15
C LYS A 2 35.81 5.39 22.67
N ARG A 3 35.55 5.84 23.90
CA ARG A 3 34.19 5.88 24.48
C ARG A 3 33.25 6.88 23.80
N ILE A 4 33.75 8.06 23.42
CA ILE A 4 32.93 9.10 22.76
C ILE A 4 32.47 8.63 21.37
N SER A 5 33.39 8.02 20.61
CA SER A 5 33.07 7.43 19.29
C SER A 5 32.05 6.30 19.40
N GLN A 6 32.08 5.52 20.49
CA GLN A 6 31.17 4.39 20.69
C GLN A 6 29.73 4.86 20.98
N TYR A 7 29.55 5.90 21.81
CA TYR A 7 28.24 6.53 22.02
C TYR A 7 27.72 7.22 20.75
N PHE A 8 28.60 7.88 19.98
CA PHE A 8 28.23 8.47 18.70
C PHE A 8 27.75 7.42 17.69
N LEU A 9 28.48 6.30 17.52
CA LEU A 9 28.07 5.21 16.64
C LEU A 9 26.74 4.60 17.09
N GLN A 10 26.55 4.40 18.40
CA GLN A 10 25.32 3.83 18.93
C GLN A 10 24.12 4.76 18.70
N GLY A 11 24.29 6.07 18.90
CA GLY A 11 23.28 7.08 18.58
C GLY A 11 22.99 7.16 17.09
N LEU A 12 24.03 7.10 16.25
CA LEU A 12 23.89 7.09 14.80
C LEU A 12 23.11 5.86 14.33
N LEU A 13 23.49 4.66 14.81
CA LEU A 13 22.80 3.40 14.49
C LEU A 13 21.33 3.43 14.92
N PHE A 14 21.02 4.04 16.06
CA PHE A 14 19.64 4.22 16.52
C PHE A 14 18.84 5.21 15.64
N LEU A 15 19.50 6.26 15.12
CA LEU A 15 18.87 7.25 14.24
C LEU A 15 18.61 6.75 12.82
N ILE A 16 19.42 5.80 12.33
CA ILE A 16 19.26 5.22 10.98
C ILE A 16 17.82 4.78 10.68
N PRO A 17 17.16 3.91 11.47
CA PRO A 17 15.81 3.45 11.17
C PRO A 17 14.80 4.61 11.11
N LEU A 18 14.99 5.64 11.94
CA LEU A 18 14.12 6.81 11.99
C LEU A 18 14.33 7.74 10.78
N PHE A 19 15.58 7.90 10.33
CA PHE A 19 15.89 8.60 9.09
C PHE A 19 15.36 7.87 7.86
N VAL A 20 15.48 6.54 7.83
CA VAL A 20 15.00 5.71 6.72
C VAL A 20 13.48 5.82 6.60
N THR A 21 12.73 5.75 7.69
CA THR A 21 11.26 5.89 7.62
C THR A 21 10.85 7.26 7.08
N VAL A 22 11.43 8.34 7.58
CA VAL A 22 11.15 9.71 7.11
C VAL A 22 11.53 9.85 5.63
N TYR A 23 12.68 9.34 5.22
CA TYR A 23 13.13 9.39 3.83
C TYR A 23 12.20 8.62 2.88
N VAL A 24 11.80 7.40 3.25
CA VAL A 24 10.87 6.58 2.45
C VAL A 24 9.52 7.28 2.30
N ILE A 25 8.98 7.82 3.40
CA ILE A 25 7.72 8.58 3.39
C ILE A 25 7.84 9.79 2.45
N TYR A 26 8.91 10.57 2.58
CA TYR A 26 9.15 11.73 1.71
C TYR A 26 9.31 11.34 0.23
N TRP A 27 10.00 10.24 -0.05
CA TRP A 27 10.19 9.72 -1.40
C TRP A 27 8.86 9.29 -2.04
N ILE A 28 7.99 8.61 -1.29
CA ILE A 28 6.65 8.25 -1.74
C ILE A 28 5.83 9.50 -2.06
N PHE A 29 5.90 10.55 -1.23
CA PHE A 29 5.17 11.79 -1.49
C PHE A 29 5.58 12.45 -2.80
N ILE A 30 6.87 12.64 -3.04
CA ILE A 30 7.32 13.26 -4.30
C ILE A 30 6.90 12.44 -5.52
N ARG A 31 6.96 11.11 -5.42
CA ARG A 31 6.55 10.22 -6.53
C ARG A 31 5.06 10.34 -6.85
N ILE A 32 4.20 10.38 -5.83
CA ILE A 32 2.75 10.49 -5.99
C ILE A 32 2.35 11.92 -6.39
N ASP A 33 2.86 12.93 -5.69
CA ASP A 33 2.57 14.35 -5.96
C ASP A 33 3.04 14.76 -7.35
N GLY A 34 4.19 14.24 -7.79
CA GLY A 34 4.71 14.42 -9.15
C GLY A 34 3.84 13.76 -10.23
N PHE A 35 3.23 12.60 -9.94
CA PHE A 35 2.27 11.97 -10.84
C PHE A 35 0.96 12.78 -10.96
N LEU A 36 0.51 13.38 -9.85
CA LEU A 36 -0.73 14.14 -9.77
C LEU A 36 -0.56 15.65 -10.04
N LYS A 37 0.67 16.13 -10.28
CA LYS A 37 1.03 17.56 -10.44
C LYS A 37 0.48 18.46 -9.33
N LEU A 38 0.49 17.97 -8.08
CA LEU A 38 -0.06 18.72 -6.96
C LEU A 38 0.94 19.79 -6.48
N PRO A 39 0.51 21.04 -6.26
CA PRO A 39 1.41 22.14 -5.87
C PRO A 39 1.87 22.07 -4.41
N VAL A 40 1.23 21.26 -3.57
CA VAL A 40 1.52 21.16 -2.13
C VAL A 40 2.06 19.75 -1.81
N PRO A 41 3.32 19.62 -1.36
CA PRO A 41 3.88 18.33 -0.97
C PRO A 41 3.13 17.75 0.24
N GLY A 42 2.73 16.50 0.15
CA GLY A 42 1.95 15.79 1.19
C GLY A 42 0.43 15.73 0.91
N LEU A 43 -0.08 16.48 -0.07
CA LEU A 43 -1.48 16.40 -0.48
C LEU A 43 -1.80 15.03 -1.11
N GLY A 44 -0.85 14.43 -1.83
CA GLY A 44 -0.96 13.09 -2.39
C GLY A 44 -1.15 12.00 -1.34
N PHE A 45 -0.69 12.20 -0.10
CA PHE A 45 -0.99 11.29 1.01
C PHE A 45 -2.47 11.24 1.31
N ILE A 46 -3.05 12.43 1.50
CA ILE A 46 -4.46 12.60 1.88
C ILE A 46 -5.32 12.08 0.74
N VAL A 47 -4.96 12.42 -0.51
CA VAL A 47 -5.64 11.89 -1.70
C VAL A 47 -5.56 10.36 -1.74
N THR A 48 -4.41 9.77 -1.45
CA THR A 48 -4.24 8.31 -1.45
C THR A 48 -5.05 7.65 -0.33
N ILE A 49 -5.07 8.21 0.88
CA ILE A 49 -5.91 7.72 1.98
C ILE A 49 -7.39 7.78 1.58
N VAL A 50 -7.85 8.95 1.12
CA VAL A 50 -9.24 9.15 0.69
C VAL A 50 -9.59 8.20 -0.44
N PHE A 51 -8.69 8.01 -1.41
CA PHE A 51 -8.89 7.12 -2.55
C PHE A 51 -8.97 5.65 -2.11
N ILE A 52 -8.09 5.18 -1.24
CA ILE A 52 -8.12 3.81 -0.69
C ILE A 52 -9.42 3.60 0.10
N THR A 53 -9.78 4.53 0.98
CA THR A 53 -11.02 4.46 1.76
C THR A 53 -12.25 4.47 0.85
N PHE A 54 -12.28 5.34 -0.15
CA PHE A 54 -13.37 5.41 -1.13
C PHE A 54 -13.48 4.12 -1.95
N THR A 55 -12.35 3.57 -2.40
CA THR A 55 -12.30 2.29 -3.10
C THR A 55 -12.83 1.16 -2.23
N GLY A 56 -12.46 1.11 -0.94
CA GLY A 56 -12.99 0.16 0.02
C GLY A 56 -14.50 0.32 0.26
N PHE A 57 -14.97 1.56 0.38
CA PHE A 57 -16.40 1.87 0.49
C PHE A 57 -17.18 1.40 -0.73
N VAL A 58 -16.70 1.71 -1.94
CA VAL A 58 -17.29 1.22 -3.19
C VAL A 58 -17.26 -0.31 -3.22
N ALA A 59 -16.15 -0.94 -2.83
CA ALA A 59 -16.03 -2.40 -2.77
C ALA A 59 -17.06 -3.06 -1.84
N SER A 60 -17.43 -2.40 -0.73
CA SER A 60 -18.45 -2.88 0.20
C SER A 60 -19.88 -2.76 -0.33
N ASN A 61 -20.10 -1.99 -1.41
CA ASN A 61 -21.43 -1.80 -1.97
C ASN A 61 -21.89 -3.01 -2.79
N PHE A 62 -23.18 -3.33 -2.73
CA PHE A 62 -23.79 -4.50 -3.39
C PHE A 62 -23.57 -4.52 -4.92
N LEU A 63 -23.48 -3.34 -5.55
CA LEU A 63 -23.17 -3.21 -6.98
C LEU A 63 -21.78 -3.76 -7.31
N THR A 64 -20.79 -3.52 -6.44
CA THR A 64 -19.42 -3.93 -6.67
C THR A 64 -19.25 -5.43 -6.50
N GLN A 65 -19.97 -6.06 -5.57
CA GLN A 65 -19.99 -7.52 -5.44
C GLN A 65 -20.44 -8.19 -6.74
N ARG A 66 -21.46 -7.65 -7.43
CA ARG A 66 -21.90 -8.16 -8.75
C ARG A 66 -20.83 -8.02 -9.83
N ILE A 67 -20.10 -6.90 -9.86
CA ILE A 67 -19.01 -6.67 -10.82
C ILE A 67 -17.86 -7.64 -10.55
N VAL A 68 -17.47 -7.81 -9.28
CA VAL A 68 -16.42 -8.76 -8.88
C VAL A 68 -16.77 -10.19 -9.31
N HIS A 69 -18.01 -10.63 -9.12
CA HIS A 69 -18.45 -11.95 -9.59
C HIS A 69 -18.44 -12.10 -11.11
N LEU A 70 -18.68 -11.02 -11.86
CA LEU A 70 -18.59 -11.03 -13.31
C LEU A 70 -17.13 -11.18 -13.77
N VAL A 71 -16.20 -10.46 -13.12
CA VAL A 71 -14.75 -10.57 -13.35
C VAL A 71 -14.26 -11.97 -13.02
N ASP A 72 -14.66 -12.53 -11.87
CA ASP A 72 -14.36 -13.92 -11.49
C ASP A 72 -14.79 -14.90 -12.59
N ARG A 73 -16.00 -14.72 -13.13
CA ARG A 73 -16.55 -15.59 -14.19
C ARG A 73 -15.80 -15.46 -15.52
N ILE A 74 -15.34 -14.26 -15.86
CA ILE A 74 -14.55 -14.01 -17.08
C ILE A 74 -13.17 -14.66 -16.93
N PHE A 75 -12.49 -14.43 -15.81
CA PHE A 75 -11.16 -15.01 -15.55
C PHE A 75 -11.22 -16.53 -15.37
N ALA A 76 -12.31 -17.09 -14.87
CA ALA A 76 -12.50 -18.53 -14.80
C ALA A 76 -12.47 -19.24 -16.16
N ARG A 77 -12.68 -18.53 -17.27
CA ARG A 77 -12.60 -19.09 -18.64
C ARG A 77 -11.17 -19.17 -19.17
N LEU A 78 -10.22 -18.50 -18.52
CA LEU A 78 -8.81 -18.46 -18.94
C LEU A 78 -7.96 -19.20 -17.88
N PRO A 79 -7.57 -20.46 -18.11
CA PRO A 79 -6.97 -21.31 -17.08
C PRO A 79 -5.69 -20.73 -16.46
N LEU A 80 -4.84 -20.07 -17.25
CA LEU A 80 -3.63 -19.41 -16.75
C LEU A 80 -3.93 -18.18 -15.88
N VAL A 81 -4.86 -17.33 -16.32
CA VAL A 81 -5.24 -16.10 -15.61
C VAL A 81 -5.94 -16.43 -14.30
N LYS A 82 -6.81 -17.45 -14.31
CA LYS A 82 -7.50 -17.93 -13.11
C LYS A 82 -6.52 -18.28 -12.00
N MET A 83 -5.47 -19.06 -12.29
CA MET A 83 -4.49 -19.48 -11.28
C MET A 83 -3.83 -18.29 -10.58
N ILE A 84 -3.36 -17.30 -11.34
CA ILE A 84 -2.71 -16.11 -10.78
C ILE A 84 -3.71 -15.29 -9.96
N TYR A 85 -4.88 -15.04 -10.51
CA TYR A 85 -5.91 -14.24 -9.85
C TYR A 85 -6.36 -14.87 -8.52
N THR A 86 -6.64 -16.18 -8.51
CA THR A 86 -7.07 -16.87 -7.29
C THR A 86 -5.96 -16.93 -6.25
N SER A 87 -4.71 -17.19 -6.64
CA SER A 87 -3.60 -17.20 -5.67
C SER A 87 -3.40 -15.85 -4.99
N ILE A 88 -3.50 -14.74 -5.74
CA ILE A 88 -3.42 -13.40 -5.15
C ILE A 88 -4.61 -13.16 -4.21
N LYS A 89 -5.82 -13.54 -4.62
CA LYS A 89 -7.04 -13.39 -3.81
C LYS A 89 -6.95 -14.20 -2.50
N ASP A 90 -6.45 -15.43 -2.56
CA ASP A 90 -6.28 -16.29 -1.39
C ASP A 90 -5.24 -15.73 -0.42
N LEU A 91 -4.12 -15.22 -0.93
CA LEU A 91 -3.12 -14.52 -0.10
C LEU A 91 -3.75 -13.31 0.60
N VAL A 92 -4.44 -12.44 -0.15
CA VAL A 92 -5.09 -11.25 0.41
C VAL A 92 -6.12 -11.65 1.46
N ASN A 93 -6.96 -12.65 1.21
CA ASN A 93 -7.96 -13.13 2.17
C ASN A 93 -7.30 -13.69 3.44
N ALA A 94 -6.18 -14.42 3.31
CA ALA A 94 -5.42 -14.95 4.45
C ALA A 94 -4.82 -13.83 5.34
N PHE A 95 -4.40 -12.70 4.75
CA PHE A 95 -3.85 -11.57 5.50
C PHE A 95 -4.92 -10.61 6.05
N VAL A 96 -6.04 -10.43 5.35
CA VAL A 96 -7.11 -9.51 5.75
C VAL A 96 -8.06 -10.15 6.76
N GLY A 97 -8.11 -11.49 6.81
CA GLY A 97 -8.97 -12.25 7.69
C GLY A 97 -10.42 -12.22 7.20
N ASP A 98 -11.01 -13.40 6.99
CA ASP A 98 -12.43 -13.52 6.64
C ASP A 98 -13.29 -12.82 7.69
N LYS A 99 -13.82 -11.64 7.34
CA LYS A 99 -15.04 -11.15 7.97
C LYS A 99 -16.19 -11.93 7.33
N LYS A 100 -16.64 -12.96 8.05
CA LYS A 100 -17.99 -13.51 7.87
C LYS A 100 -19.03 -12.39 7.83
#